data_AF-A0A561EK92-F1
#
_entry.id   AF-A0A561EK92-F1
#
_cell.length_a   1.000
_cell.length_b   1.000
_cell.length_c   1.000
_cell.angle_alpha   90.00
_cell.angle_beta   90.00
_cell.angle_gamma   90.00
#
_symmetry.space_group_name_H-M   'P 1'
#
loop_
_entity.id
_entity.type
_entity.pdbx_description
1 polymer ?
#
loop_
_entity_poly.entity_id
_entity_poly.type
_entity_poly.pdbx_seq_one_letter_code
_entity_poly.pdbx_strand_id
1 'polypeptide(L)' 'MADVFDQELREQLAQARLALAAAREAGDEDGVDAYRGRITGLLRIAAHHGIELPHTPEEEDED' A
#
# COMPACT_ATOMS: atom_id res chain seq x y z
N MET A 1 -19.91 -6.08 -8.17
CA MET A 1 -19.45 -5.82 -6.78
C MET A 1 -17.93 -5.83 -6.66
N ALA A 2 -17.20 -6.69 -7.38
CA ALA A 2 -15.73 -6.67 -7.41
C ALA A 2 -15.12 -5.32 -7.84
N ASP A 3 -15.80 -4.55 -8.71
CA ASP A 3 -15.30 -3.24 -9.19
C ASP A 3 -15.13 -2.20 -8.08
N VAL A 4 -16.07 -2.10 -7.14
CA VAL A 4 -15.99 -1.05 -6.10
C VAL A 4 -14.87 -1.35 -5.11
N PHE A 5 -14.73 -2.62 -4.74
CA PHE A 5 -13.67 -3.06 -3.84
C PHE A 5 -12.27 -2.92 -4.48
N ASP A 6 -12.11 -3.31 -5.75
CA ASP A 6 -10.86 -3.09 -6.50
C ASP A 6 -10.51 -1.60 -6.59
N GLN A 7 -11.49 -0.76 -6.93
CA GLN A 7 -11.32 0.69 -7.00
C GLN A 7 -10.90 1.28 -5.65
N GLU A 8 -11.58 0.91 -4.55
CA GLU A 8 -11.23 1.35 -3.20
C GLU A 8 -9.82 0.90 -2.79
N LEU A 9 -9.44 -0.33 -3.14
CA LEU A 9 -8.13 -0.87 -2.82
C LEU A 9 -7.01 -0.12 -3.57
N ARG A 10 -7.23 0.18 -4.85
CA ARG A 10 -6.32 1.02 -5.67
C ARG A 10 -6.17 2.42 -5.09
N GLU A 11 -7.27 3.05 -4.69
CA GLU A 11 -7.28 4.39 -4.10
C GLU A 11 -6.53 4.41 -2.76
N GLN A 12 -6.80 3.44 -1.89
CA GLN A 12 -6.11 3.32 -0.61
C GLN A 12 -4.60 3.05 -0.79
N LEU A 13 -4.22 2.24 -1.76
CA LEU A 13 -2.82 1.98 -2.10
C LEU A 13 -2.12 3.25 -2.62
N ALA A 14 -2.76 3.99 -3.52
CA ALA A 14 -2.24 5.26 -4.02
C ALA A 14 -2.07 6.29 -2.89
N GLN A 15 -3.05 6.39 -1.99
CA GLN A 15 -2.97 7.27 -0.82
C GLN A 15 -1.84 6.87 0.13
N ALA A 16 -1.67 5.57 0.40
CA ALA A 16 -0.61 5.09 1.29
C ALA A 16 0.78 5.40 0.71
N ARG A 17 0.97 5.27 -0.61
CA ARG A 17 2.22 5.65 -1.30
C ARG A 17 2.51 7.14 -1.22
N LEU A 18 1.51 7.99 -1.41
CA LEU A 18 1.66 9.45 -1.27
C LEU A 18 2.04 9.82 0.17
N ALA A 19 1.40 9.19 1.15
CA ALA A 19 1.69 9.43 2.55
C ALA A 19 3.11 8.94 2.94
N LEU A 20 3.55 7.80 2.41
CA LEU A 20 4.92 7.31 2.58
C LEU A 20 5.94 8.30 1.99
N ALA A 21 5.69 8.83 0.79
CA ALA A 21 6.56 9.84 0.19
C ALA A 21 6.63 11.10 1.05
N ALA A 22 5.49 11.58 1.55
CA ALA A 22 5.44 12.74 2.44
C ALA A 22 6.18 12.49 3.77
N ALA A 23 6.04 11.31 4.37
CA ALA A 23 6.76 10.93 5.58
C ALA A 23 8.27 10.89 5.34
N ARG A 24 8.72 10.35 4.20
CA ARG A 24 10.15 10.36 3.79
C ARG A 24 10.68 11.78 3.64
N GLU A 25 9.92 12.66 2.98
CA GLU A 25 10.30 14.06 2.81
C GLU A 25 10.37 14.82 4.13
N ALA A 26 9.48 14.49 5.08
CA ALA A 26 9.45 15.09 6.41
C ALA A 26 10.52 14.53 7.37
N GLY A 27 11.19 13.42 7.01
CA GLY A 27 12.06 12.68 7.92
C GLY A 27 11.31 11.99 9.06
N ASP A 28 10.03 11.68 8.86
CA ASP A 28 9.16 11.00 9.81
C ASP A 28 9.35 9.49 9.70
N GLU A 29 10.34 8.96 10.44
CA GLU A 29 10.70 7.53 10.42
C GLU A 29 9.53 6.63 10.88
N ASP A 30 8.81 7.04 11.92
CA ASP A 30 7.63 6.31 12.41
C ASP A 30 6.52 6.28 11.35
N GLY A 31 6.28 7.41 10.67
CA GLY A 31 5.35 7.49 9.55
C GLY A 31 5.77 6.62 8.37
N VAL A 32 7.07 6.59 8.05
CA VAL A 32 7.62 5.72 7.00
C VAL A 32 7.32 4.25 7.28
N ASP A 33 7.58 3.77 8.49
CA ASP A 33 7.34 2.37 8.85
C ASP A 33 5.84 2.06 8.88
N ALA A 34 5.02 2.96 9.42
CA ALA A 34 3.56 2.80 9.44
C ALA A 34 2.97 2.69 8.02
N TYR A 35 3.40 3.54 7.09
CA TYR A 35 2.88 3.50 5.72
C TYR A 35 3.43 2.33 4.90
N ARG A 36 4.66 1.87 5.17
CA ARG A 36 5.18 0.61 4.58
C ARG A 36 4.30 -0.57 4.97
N GLY A 37 4.06 -0.81 6.25
CA GLY A 37 3.20 -1.91 6.71
C GLY A 37 1.76 -1.81 6.16
N ARG A 38 1.23 -0.58 6.01
CA ARG A 38 -0.06 -0.36 5.36
C ARG A 38 -0.06 -0.79 3.89
N ILE A 39 0.97 -0.43 3.13
CA ILE A 39 1.10 -0.82 1.72
C ILE A 39 1.18 -2.35 1.61
N THR A 40 2.04 -3.00 2.39
CA THR A 40 2.16 -4.46 2.42
C THR A 40 0.83 -5.14 2.75
N GLY A 41 0.11 -4.64 3.75
CA GLY A 41 -1.21 -5.14 4.12
C GLY A 41 -2.25 -5.03 2.99
N LEU A 42 -2.28 -3.90 2.28
CA LEU A 42 -3.19 -3.69 1.14
C LEU A 42 -2.87 -4.63 -0.03
N LEU A 43 -1.58 -4.87 -0.32
CA LEU A 43 -1.16 -5.82 -1.35
C LEU A 43 -1.52 -7.25 -0.99
N ARG A 44 -1.33 -7.66 0.27
CA ARG A 44 -1.75 -8.99 0.75
C ARG A 44 -3.27 -9.19 0.63
N ILE A 45 -4.05 -8.15 0.96
CA ILE A 45 -5.51 -8.18 0.77
C ILE A 45 -5.85 -8.33 -0.73
N ALA A 46 -5.19 -7.56 -1.60
CA ALA A 46 -5.41 -7.66 -3.04
C ALA A 46 -5.16 -9.08 -3.56
N ALA A 47 -4.00 -9.66 -3.21
CA ALA A 47 -3.61 -11.00 -3.60
C ALA A 47 -4.59 -12.06 -3.08
N HIS A 48 -5.06 -11.93 -1.83
CA HIS A 48 -6.05 -12.84 -1.24
C HIS A 48 -7.37 -12.84 -2.04
N HIS A 49 -7.75 -11.71 -2.61
CA HIS A 49 -8.95 -11.55 -3.43
C HIS A 49 -8.73 -11.78 -4.93
N GLY A 50 -7.51 -12.17 -5.34
CA GLY A 50 -7.15 -12.39 -6.75
C GLY A 50 -7.09 -11.10 -7.57
N ILE A 51 -6.85 -9.96 -6.92
CA ILE A 51 -6.70 -8.65 -7.55
C ILE A 51 -5.21 -8.39 -7.75
N GLU A 52 -4.80 -8.23 -9.01
CA GLU A 52 -3.45 -7.81 -9.35
C GLU A 52 -3.33 -6.29 -9.27
N LEU A 53 -2.55 -5.82 -8.29
CA LEU A 53 -2.19 -4.41 -8.17
C LEU A 53 -0.73 -4.21 -8.55
N PRO A 54 -0.38 -3.16 -9.31
CA PRO A 54 1.01 -2.85 -9.60
C PRO A 54 1.73 -2.47 -8.30
N HIS A 55 2.84 -3.14 -8.02
CA HIS A 55 3.70 -2.90 -6.86
C HIS A 55 5.17 -3.11 -7.21
N THR A 56 6.07 -2.52 -6.42
CA THR A 56 7.50 -2.81 -6.50
C THR A 56 7.87 -3.94 -5.54
N PRO A 57 8.98 -4.67 -5.76
CA PRO A 57 9.42 -5.73 -4.85
C PRO A 57 9.63 -5.23 -3.41
N GLU A 58 10.04 -3.97 -3.26
CA GLU A 58 10.25 -3.32 -1.95
C GLU A 58 8.95 -3.12 -1.15
N GLU A 59 7.79 -3.23 -1.81
CA GLU A 59 6.47 -3.13 -1.21
C GLU A 59 5.90 -4.51 -0.82
N GLU A 60 6.49 -5.61 -1.30
CA GLU A 60 6.10 -6.98 -0.94
C GLU A 60 6.84 -7.51 0.30
N ASP A 61 7.95 -6.88 0.69
CA ASP A 61 8.80 -7.35 1.79
C ASP A 61 8.14 -7.11 3.17
N GLU A 62 7.51 -8.15 3.72
CA GLU A 62 7.56 -8.52 5.16
C GLU A 62 7.31 -10.06 5.28
N ASP A 63 8.40 -10.83 5.24
CA ASP A 63 8.50 -12.19 5.81
C ASP A 63 9.26 -12.15 7.15
#